data_AF-A0A094HU35-F1
#
_entry.id   AF-A0A094HU35-F1
#
_cell.length_a   1.000
_cell.length_b   1.000
_cell.length_c   1.000
_cell.angle_alpha   90.00
_cell.angle_beta   90.00
_cell.angle_gamma   90.00
#
_symmetry.space_group_name_H-M   'P 1'
#
loop_
_entity.id
_entity.type
_entity.pdbx_description
1 polymer ?
#
loop_
_entity_poly.entity_id
_entity_poly.type
_entity_poly.pdbx_seq_one_letter_code
_entity_poly.pdbx_strand_id
1 'polypeptide(L)' 'MPQPTQAQSSKQEDRILSAIQAIKLHQIKSVRAAAILYDVPSSTLFDRIKGMASRRDSTPNSRKLTPYEESALV' A
#
# COMPACT_ATOMS: atom_id res chain seq x y z
N MET A 1 13.59 -17.42 17.26
CA MET A 1 13.30 -15.97 17.38
C MET A 1 11.95 -15.72 16.75
N PRO A 2 10.95 -15.11 17.43
CA PRO A 2 9.70 -14.81 16.75
C PRO A 2 9.96 -13.65 15.79
N GLN A 3 9.44 -13.74 14.56
CA GLN A 3 9.32 -12.58 13.67
C GLN A 3 7.89 -12.04 13.84
N PRO A 4 7.66 -10.92 14.54
CA PRO A 4 6.32 -10.42 14.79
C PRO A 4 6.20 -9.02 14.16
N THR A 5 6.06 -8.92 12.84
CA THR A 5 5.66 -7.64 12.23
C THR A 5 5.00 -7.80 10.85
N GLN A 6 5.29 -8.86 10.10
CA GLN A 6 4.76 -9.05 8.75
C GLN A 6 3.24 -9.26 8.68
N ALA A 7 2.62 -9.85 9.70
CA ALA A 7 1.18 -10.11 9.71
C ALA A 7 0.32 -8.86 10.02
N GLN A 8 0.91 -7.82 10.60
CA GLN A 8 0.23 -6.56 10.89
C GLN A 8 0.30 -5.60 9.70
N SER A 9 1.40 -5.62 8.94
CA SER A 9 1.58 -4.78 7.76
C SER A 9 0.72 -5.22 6.57
N SER A 10 0.45 -6.52 6.40
CA SER A 10 -0.49 -7.00 5.38
C SER A 10 -1.88 -6.40 5.56
N LYS A 11 -2.42 -6.48 6.78
CA LYS A 11 -3.75 -5.92 7.11
C LYS A 11 -3.82 -4.41 6.93
N GLN A 12 -2.71 -3.69 7.04
CA GLN A 12 -2.67 -2.24 6.82
C GLN A 12 -2.69 -1.91 5.33
N GLU A 13 -1.91 -2.59 4.50
CA GLU A 13 -1.91 -2.40 3.04
C GLU A 13 -3.27 -2.76 2.44
N ASP A 14 -3.91 -3.83 2.91
CA ASP A 14 -5.24 -4.22 2.44
C ASP A 14 -6.27 -3.10 2.68
N ARG A 15 -6.26 -2.49 3.88
CA ARG A 15 -7.12 -1.34 4.22
C ARG A 15 -6.83 -0.12 3.37
N ILE A 16 -5.57 0.14 3.06
CA ILE A 16 -5.15 1.24 2.18
C ILE A 16 -5.68 1.03 0.76
N LEU A 17 -5.56 -0.19 0.21
CA LEU A 17 -6.06 -0.52 -1.12
C LEU A 17 -7.59 -0.37 -1.20
N SER A 18 -8.32 -0.85 -0.18
CA SER A 18 -9.78 -0.66 -0.11
C SER A 18 -10.17 0.82 -0.05
N ALA A 19 -9.46 1.63 0.75
CA ALA A 19 -9.72 3.07 0.84
C ALA A 19 -9.46 3.79 -0.50
N ILE A 20 -8.41 3.41 -1.23
CA ILE A 20 -8.12 3.96 -2.57
C ILE A 20 -9.25 3.60 -3.54
N GLN A 21 -9.73 2.36 -3.52
CA GLN A 21 -10.84 1.93 -4.36
C GLN A 21 -12.12 2.70 -4.05
N ALA A 22 -12.46 2.91 -2.77
CA ALA A 22 -13.62 3.69 -2.36
C ALA A 22 -13.58 5.15 -2.86
N ILE A 23 -12.39 5.76 -2.88
CA ILE A 23 -12.18 7.11 -3.45
C ILE A 23 -12.34 7.08 -4.98
N LYS A 24 -11.76 6.08 -5.66
CA LYS A 24 -11.87 5.93 -7.13
C LYS A 24 -13.30 5.65 -7.59
N LEU A 25 -14.07 4.91 -6.80
CA LEU A 25 -15.49 4.64 -7.04
C LEU A 25 -16.40 5.82 -6.65
N HIS A 26 -15.83 6.98 -6.28
CA HIS A 26 -16.53 8.18 -5.84
C HIS A 26 -17.48 7.97 -4.65
N GLN A 27 -17.33 6.87 -3.91
CA GLN A 27 -18.09 6.62 -2.67
C GLN A 27 -17.67 7.61 -1.58
N ILE A 28 -16.40 8.01 -1.59
CA ILE A 28 -15.83 8.97 -0.63
C ILE A 28 -15.12 10.08 -1.40
N LYS A 29 -15.57 11.32 -1.19
CA LYS A 29 -15.03 12.50 -1.88
C LYS A 29 -13.73 13.05 -1.26
N SER A 30 -13.38 12.60 -0.06
CA SER A 30 -12.24 13.14 0.71
C SER A 30 -11.30 12.03 1.16
N VAL A 31 -10.00 12.20 0.90
CA VAL A 31 -8.94 11.31 1.38
C VAL A 31 -8.97 11.22 2.91
N ARG A 32 -9.25 12.32 3.61
CA ARG A 32 -9.32 12.36 5.08
C ARG A 32 -10.52 11.56 5.60
N ALA A 33 -11.66 11.61 4.92
CA ALA A 33 -12.83 10.82 5.29
C ALA A 33 -12.58 9.32 5.07
N ALA A 34 -11.91 8.96 3.97
CA ALA A 34 -11.53 7.56 3.71
C ALA A 34 -10.51 7.06 4.76
N ALA A 35 -9.53 7.90 5.13
CA ALA A 35 -8.55 7.59 6.16
C ALA A 35 -9.20 7.24 7.50
N ILE A 36 -10.20 8.03 7.92
CA ILE A 36 -10.95 7.78 9.16
C ILE A 36 -11.79 6.51 9.04
N LEU A 37 -12.49 6.31 7.91
CA LEU A 37 -13.39 5.16 7.72
C LEU A 37 -12.63 3.83 7.74
N TYR A 38 -11.44 3.79 7.14
CA TYR A 38 -10.63 2.58 7.03
C TYR A 38 -9.54 2.49 8.11
N ASP A 39 -9.53 3.41 9.09
CA ASP A 39 -8.55 3.45 10.19
C ASP A 39 -7.10 3.36 9.69
N VAL A 40 -6.74 4.24 8.76
CA VAL A 40 -5.40 4.33 8.18
C VAL A 40 -4.88 5.76 8.21
N PRO A 41 -3.56 5.99 8.35
CA PRO A 41 -3.01 7.33 8.38
C PRO A 41 -3.28 8.07 7.06
N SER A 42 -3.74 9.31 7.16
CA SER A 42 -4.10 10.14 6.00
C SER A 42 -2.91 10.48 5.11
N SER A 43 -1.73 10.69 5.70
CA SER A 43 -0.47 10.90 4.97
C SER A 43 -0.12 9.67 4.13
N THR A 44 -0.17 8.48 4.73
CA THR A 44 0.10 7.21 4.03
C THR A 44 -0.88 6.99 2.88
N LEU A 45 -2.17 7.25 3.09
CA LEU A 45 -3.15 7.15 2.02
C LEU A 45 -2.90 8.14 0.88
N PHE A 46 -2.58 9.39 1.22
CA PHE A 46 -2.30 10.42 0.24
C PHE A 46 -1.10 10.05 -0.64
N ASP A 47 0.00 9.61 -0.01
CA ASP A 47 1.20 9.18 -0.72
C ASP A 47 0.91 7.98 -1.64
N ARG A 48 0.10 7.02 -1.17
CA ARG A 48 -0.29 5.86 -1.97
C ARG A 48 -1.16 6.24 -3.17
N ILE A 49 -2.09 7.19 -3.01
CA ILE A 49 -2.91 7.73 -4.12
C ILE A 49 -2.02 8.44 -5.15
N LYS A 50 -0.96 9.11 -4.70
CA LYS A 50 0.05 9.74 -5.57
C LYS A 50 0.97 8.74 -6.29
N GLY A 51 0.82 7.44 -6.04
CA GLY A 51 1.59 6.38 -6.68
C GLY A 51 2.86 6.00 -5.90
N MET A 52 3.01 6.43 -4.65
CA MET A 52 4.13 6.00 -3.83
C MET A 52 3.95 4.53 -3.43
N ALA A 53 4.97 3.71 -3.76
CA ALA A 53 4.99 2.30 -3.41
C ALA A 53 5.20 2.12 -1.90
N SER A 54 4.58 1.11 -1.29
CA SER A 54 4.89 0.72 0.08
C SER A 54 6.35 0.33 0.16
N ARG A 55 7.01 0.56 1.30
CA ARG A 55 8.41 0.14 1.49
C ARG A 55 8.59 -1.38 1.32
N ARG A 56 7.53 -2.17 1.48
CA ARG A 56 7.53 -3.61 1.22
C ARG A 56 7.58 -3.95 -0.27
N ASP A 57 6.86 -3.19 -1.09
CA ASP A 57 6.77 -3.39 -2.55
C ASP A 57 7.84 -2.60 -3.31
N SER A 58 8.39 -1.58 -2.67
CA SER A 58 9.49 -0.78 -3.18
C SER A 58 10.77 -1.60 -3.14
N THR A 59 11.45 -1.64 -4.29
CA THR A 59 12.74 -2.30 -4.40
C THR A 59 13.72 -1.66 -3.42
N PRO A 60 14.44 -2.44 -2.59
CA PRO A 60 15.53 -1.89 -1.79
C PRO A 60 16.55 -1.24 -2.73
N ASN A 61 17.04 -0.05 -2.38
CA ASN A 61 18.06 0.69 -3.16
C ASN A 61 19.34 -0.11 -3.45
N SER A 62 19.52 -1.29 -2.83
CA SER A 62 20.66 -2.19 -2.97
C SER A 62 20.41 -3.42 -3.87
N ARG A 63 19.34 -3.48 -4.68
CA ARG A 63 19.14 -4.60 -5.63
C ARG A 63 19.85 -4.32 -6.95
N LYS A 64 20.83 -5.19 -7.31
CA LYS A 64 21.53 -5.20 -8.61
C LYS A 64 20.76 -5.93 -9.74
N LEU A 65 19.56 -6.45 -9.47
CA LEU A 65 18.73 -7.20 -10.42
C LEU A 65 17.32 -6.59 -10.47
N THR A 66 16.86 -6.33 -11.70
CA THR A 66 15.61 -5.65 -12.06
C THR A 66 14.42 -6.61 -12.01
N PRO A 67 13.18 -6.12 -11.80
CA PRO A 67 11.97 -6.95 -11.67
C PRO A 67 11.53 -7.72 -12.94
N TYR A 68 12.33 -7.70 -14.01
CA TYR A 68 12.02 -8.32 -15.29
C TYR A 68 12.09 -9.86 -15.23
N GLU A 69 12.82 -10.44 -14.27
CA GLU A 69 13.00 -11.89 -14.14
C GLU A 69 11.79 -12.59 -13.49
N GLU A 70 10.96 -11.89 -12.70
CA GLU A 70 9.81 -12.51 -12.00
C GLU A 70 8.59 -12.71 -12.91
N SER A 71 8.55 -12.08 -14.09
CA SER A 71 7.46 -12.22 -15.09
C SER A 71 7.67 -13.33 -16.12
N ALA A 72 8.81 -14.04 -16.11
CA ALA A 72 9.13 -15.07 -17.10
C ALA A 72 8.71 -16.50 -16.68
N LEU A 73 8.04 -16.67 -15.54
CA LEU A 73 7.53 -17.96 -15.04
C LEU A 73 5.99 -18.00 -15.01
N VAL A 74 5.35 -17.52 -16.09
CA VAL A 74 3.95 -17.87 -16.43
C VAL A 74 3.98 -18.92 -17.53
#